data_AF-A0A090K4G4-F1
#
_entry.id   AF-A0A090K4G4-F1
#
_cell.length_a   1.000
_cell.length_b   1.000
_cell.length_c   1.000
_cell.angle_alpha   90.00
_cell.angle_beta   90.00
_cell.angle_gamma   90.00
#
_symmetry.space_group_name_H-M   'P 1'
#
loop_
_entity.id
_entity.type
_entity.pdbx_description
1 polymer ?
#
loop_
_entity_poly.entity_id
_entity_poly.type
_entity_poly.pdbx_seq_one_letter_code
_entity_poly.pdbx_strand_id
1 'polypeptide(L)'
;MLGNSTIEYPQPSGLRVTLATHNHWQVYQQDHVIFSGILISPTKFQLNREHLQGALLLPVCHAIFSTIPTLECISLEAENPLVNTDYMQRTSDGEYLLFKPMLWQLGELWLAQPESKPFPHMQVLDSAGYHPLRAHPLTGDLYHRYIPELKSWIKLRTLDIDRDLALFNRWQNDERVAAFWEQKGTLDEHRDYLQAQLNDPKNQIIIASFDEQPFAYFEVYWTKEDRIAPYYTAGDYDRGIHMLVGEDKHRGPHKVSAWLSSLCHYIYLSDPRTLRIVSEPRADNEKMINYLQQQHFSKQKEFLFSHKRAALMLQFRDSFFTQFK
;
A
#
# COMPACT_ATOMS: atom_id res chain seq x y z
N MET A 1 -1.82 33.76 19.35
CA MET A 1 -2.37 32.67 20.19
C MET A 1 -3.13 31.71 19.29
N LEU A 2 -2.44 30.70 18.75
CA LEU A 2 -3.06 29.60 18.04
C LEU A 2 -3.39 28.55 19.12
N GLY A 3 -4.67 28.19 19.25
CA GLY A 3 -5.12 27.26 20.29
C GLY A 3 -4.52 25.86 20.12
N ASN A 4 -4.53 25.09 21.21
CA ASN A 4 -4.16 23.67 21.20
C ASN A 4 -4.94 22.94 20.10
N SER A 5 -4.25 22.43 19.09
CA SER A 5 -4.85 21.69 17.99
C SER A 5 -4.69 20.20 18.26
N THR A 6 -5.78 19.53 18.66
CA THR A 6 -5.85 18.08 18.81
C THR A 6 -6.11 17.43 17.45
N ILE A 7 -5.22 16.53 17.04
CA ILE A 7 -5.47 15.61 15.91
C ILE A 7 -5.61 14.21 16.49
N GLU A 8 -6.77 13.60 16.28
CA GLU A 8 -7.01 12.19 16.62
C GLU A 8 -6.65 11.32 15.41
N TYR A 9 -5.63 10.48 15.56
CA TYR A 9 -5.32 9.45 14.58
C TYR A 9 -5.88 8.10 15.05
N PRO A 10 -6.94 7.57 14.42
CA PRO A 10 -7.45 6.26 14.78
C PRO A 10 -6.46 5.20 14.27
N GLN A 11 -5.92 4.40 15.17
CA GLN A 11 -5.14 3.22 14.79
C GLN A 11 -6.07 1.99 14.67
N PRO A 12 -5.70 0.98 13.88
CA PRO A 12 -6.46 -0.26 13.74
C PRO A 12 -6.64 -1.00 15.08
N SER A 13 -5.68 -0.83 16.00
CA SER A 13 -5.69 -1.40 17.35
C SER A 13 -6.71 -0.75 18.30
N GLY A 14 -7.46 0.27 17.85
CA GLY A 14 -8.34 1.07 18.71
C GLY A 14 -7.61 2.13 19.55
N LEU A 15 -6.28 2.22 19.42
CA LEU A 15 -5.48 3.27 20.04
C LEU A 15 -5.84 4.63 19.41
N ARG A 16 -6.29 5.58 20.23
CA ARG A 16 -6.41 6.99 19.85
C ARG A 16 -5.19 7.74 20.34
N VAL A 17 -4.44 8.31 19.41
CA VAL A 17 -3.32 9.20 19.70
C VAL A 17 -3.80 10.63 19.51
N THR A 18 -3.74 11.41 20.60
CA THR A 18 -3.97 12.86 20.57
C THR A 18 -2.64 13.57 20.62
N LEU A 19 -2.44 14.52 19.71
CA LEU A 19 -1.24 15.35 19.63
C LEU A 19 -1.57 16.76 20.16
N ALA A 20 -0.89 17.21 21.20
CA ALA A 20 -1.01 18.58 21.72
C ALA A 20 0.18 19.43 21.28
N THR A 21 -0.06 20.67 20.82
CA THR A 21 0.96 21.56 20.26
C THR A 21 1.50 22.57 21.27
N HIS A 22 2.84 22.73 21.31
CA HIS A 22 3.69 23.94 21.23
C HIS A 22 5.16 23.53 21.51
N ASN A 23 5.99 23.32 20.47
CA ASN A 23 7.40 22.82 20.47
C ASN A 23 7.67 21.51 21.23
N HIS A 24 7.08 21.34 22.41
CA HIS A 24 6.83 20.10 23.11
C HIS A 24 5.56 19.46 22.59
N TRP A 25 5.65 18.15 22.39
CA TRP A 25 4.56 17.31 21.97
C TRP A 25 4.29 16.31 23.08
N GLN A 26 3.02 16.08 23.35
CA GLN A 26 2.55 14.98 24.19
C GLN A 26 1.59 14.13 23.37
N VAL A 27 1.80 12.83 23.41
CA VAL A 27 0.90 11.82 22.85
C VAL A 27 0.09 11.28 24.01
N TYR A 28 -1.23 11.42 23.92
CA TYR A 28 -2.12 10.86 24.94
C TYR A 28 -2.70 9.54 24.46
N GLN A 29 -2.80 8.60 25.39
CA GLN A 29 -3.73 7.48 25.31
C GLN A 29 -4.76 7.70 26.40
N GLN A 30 -6.02 7.92 26.00
CA GLN A 30 -7.06 8.42 26.91
C GLN A 30 -6.60 9.75 27.55
N ASP A 31 -6.45 9.82 28.87
CA ASP A 31 -6.04 11.02 29.61
C ASP A 31 -4.57 10.98 30.08
N HIS A 32 -3.82 9.94 29.72
CA HIS A 32 -2.42 9.77 30.15
C HIS A 32 -1.45 10.11 29.01
N VAL A 33 -0.44 10.92 29.33
CA VAL A 33 0.70 11.15 28.45
C VAL A 33 1.50 9.84 28.35
N ILE A 34 1.53 9.27 27.16
CA ILE A 34 2.32 8.08 26.85
C ILE A 34 3.62 8.42 26.13
N PHE A 35 3.71 9.52 25.37
CA PHE A 35 5.00 9.97 24.82
C PHE A 35 5.15 11.47 25.02
N SER A 36 6.39 11.92 25.15
CA SER A 36 6.74 13.31 24.92
C SER A 36 7.89 13.44 23.93
N GLY A 37 8.00 14.59 23.29
CA GLY A 37 9.11 14.87 22.39
C GLY A 37 9.17 16.34 22.04
N ILE A 38 10.24 16.71 21.35
CA ILE A 38 10.54 18.10 21.01
C ILE A 38 10.85 18.19 19.53
N LEU A 39 10.24 19.17 18.86
CA LEU A 39 10.61 19.51 17.50
C LEU A 39 11.94 20.29 17.53
N ILE A 40 13.04 19.63 17.17
CA ILE A 40 14.40 20.20 17.20
C ILE A 40 14.61 21.15 16.00
N SER A 41 14.06 20.78 14.85
CA SER A 41 14.06 21.59 13.62
C SER A 41 12.79 21.29 12.81
N PRO A 42 12.51 22.02 11.71
CA PRO A 42 11.38 21.70 10.83
C PRO A 42 11.40 20.28 10.24
N THR A 43 12.56 19.61 10.22
CA THR A 43 12.78 18.28 9.63
C THR A 43 13.16 17.19 10.62
N LYS A 44 13.50 17.54 11.88
CA LYS A 44 13.95 16.59 12.92
C LYS A 44 13.17 16.74 14.21
N PHE A 45 12.66 15.62 14.72
CA PHE A 45 11.92 15.53 15.97
C PHE A 45 12.64 14.59 16.94
N GLN A 46 12.87 15.00 18.17
CA GLN A 46 13.48 14.13 19.19
C GLN A 46 12.39 13.55 20.08
N LEU A 47 12.37 12.21 20.18
CA LEU A 47 11.43 11.49 21.02
C LEU A 47 12.06 11.24 22.39
N ASN A 48 11.43 11.79 23.43
CA ASN A 48 11.92 11.73 24.80
C ASN A 48 11.29 10.55 25.56
N ARG A 49 11.99 10.12 26.61
CA ARG A 49 11.59 9.01 27.45
C ARG A 49 10.60 9.45 28.52
N GLU A 50 9.32 9.11 28.38
CA GLU A 50 8.40 8.98 29.52
C GLU A 50 7.41 7.83 29.28
N HIS A 51 7.40 6.82 30.18
CA HIS A 51 6.34 5.81 30.37
C HIS A 51 5.86 4.96 29.17
N LEU A 52 6.76 4.28 28.46
CA LEU A 52 6.39 3.54 27.24
C LEU A 52 6.56 2.04 27.23
N GLN A 53 5.50 1.38 26.73
CA GLN A 53 5.53 0.02 26.24
C GLN A 53 6.02 0.04 24.78
N GLY A 54 7.07 -0.73 24.46
CA GLY A 54 7.71 -0.72 23.13
C GLY A 54 6.76 -0.96 21.95
N ALA A 55 5.63 -1.62 22.17
CA ALA A 55 4.59 -1.88 21.18
C ALA A 55 3.95 -0.60 20.58
N LEU A 56 4.05 0.56 21.25
CA LEU A 56 3.43 1.81 20.80
C LEU A 56 4.34 2.72 19.95
N LEU A 57 5.61 2.33 19.75
CA LEU A 57 6.59 3.17 19.06
C LEU A 57 6.19 3.47 17.61
N LEU A 58 5.92 2.45 16.80
CA LEU A 58 5.58 2.62 15.38
C LEU A 58 4.28 3.43 15.19
N PRO A 59 3.17 3.14 15.92
CA PRO A 59 1.96 3.97 15.84
C PRO A 59 2.20 5.44 16.16
N VAL A 60 3.08 5.75 17.11
CA VAL A 60 3.40 7.13 17.47
C VAL A 60 4.30 7.81 16.45
N CYS A 61 5.34 7.13 15.96
CA CYS A 61 6.15 7.67 14.88
C CYS A 61 5.29 7.96 13.64
N HIS A 62 4.35 7.08 13.32
CA HIS A 62 3.37 7.29 12.24
C HIS A 62 2.54 8.55 12.48
N ALA A 63 1.93 8.69 13.66
CA ALA A 63 1.12 9.86 13.99
C ALA A 63 1.93 11.17 13.90
N ILE A 64 3.19 11.18 14.34
CA ILE A 64 4.08 12.33 14.25
C ILE A 64 4.36 12.69 12.77
N PHE A 65 4.76 11.72 11.93
CA PHE A 65 5.04 11.96 10.51
C PHE A 65 3.83 12.38 9.68
N SER A 66 2.64 11.88 10.04
CA SER A 66 1.38 12.27 9.39
C SER A 66 0.93 13.68 9.79
N THR A 67 1.35 14.16 10.97
CA THR A 67 0.91 15.44 11.51
C THR A 67 1.86 16.59 11.19
N ILE A 68 3.15 16.31 11.01
CA ILE A 68 4.17 17.29 10.65
C ILE A 68 4.68 16.96 9.24
N PRO A 69 4.07 17.49 8.17
CA PRO A 69 4.38 17.08 6.80
C PRO A 69 5.84 17.34 6.39
N THR A 70 6.49 18.33 6.99
CA THR A 70 7.89 18.71 6.74
C THR A 70 8.90 17.81 7.43
N LEU A 71 8.45 16.95 8.36
CA LEU A 71 9.35 16.12 9.14
C LEU A 71 9.95 15.01 8.30
N GLU A 72 11.26 14.84 8.38
CA GLU A 72 12.03 13.84 7.64
C GLU A 72 12.50 12.70 8.54
N CYS A 73 12.81 12.98 9.81
CA CYS A 73 13.24 11.96 10.76
C CYS A 73 12.80 12.21 12.21
N ILE A 74 12.73 11.11 12.96
CA ILE A 74 12.57 11.07 14.40
C ILE A 74 13.87 10.53 15.02
N SER A 75 14.42 11.21 16.01
CA SER A 75 15.63 10.83 16.72
C SER A 75 15.37 10.34 18.13
N LEU A 76 16.16 9.35 18.55
CA LEU A 76 16.18 8.80 19.90
C LEU A 76 17.63 8.85 20.43
N GLU A 77 17.79 9.14 21.71
CA GLU A 77 19.08 9.01 22.41
C GLU A 77 19.50 7.53 22.51
N ALA A 78 20.81 7.27 22.62
CA ALA A 78 21.36 5.91 22.58
C ALA A 78 20.83 5.01 23.70
N GLU A 79 20.59 5.60 24.87
CA GLU A 79 20.11 4.93 26.08
C GLU A 79 18.58 4.74 26.07
N ASN A 80 17.88 5.23 25.04
CA ASN A 80 16.43 5.09 24.95
C ASN A 80 16.07 3.62 24.68
N PRO A 81 15.28 2.97 25.56
CA PRO A 81 14.92 1.55 25.42
C PRO A 81 14.06 1.24 24.18
N LEU A 82 13.56 2.27 23.50
CA LEU A 82 12.80 2.16 22.25
C LEU A 82 13.69 2.15 21.00
N VAL A 83 15.00 2.33 21.16
CA VAL A 83 15.95 2.13 20.05
C VAL A 83 15.77 0.73 19.50
N ASN A 84 15.51 0.65 18.20
CA ASN A 84 15.43 -0.60 17.47
C ASN A 84 16.42 -0.58 16.30
N THR A 85 17.44 -1.41 16.39
CA THR A 85 18.54 -1.46 15.41
C THR A 85 18.17 -2.13 14.09
N ASP A 86 17.00 -2.76 13.99
CA ASP A 86 16.54 -3.41 12.75
C ASP A 86 16.14 -2.38 11.69
N TYR A 87 15.68 -1.20 12.11
CA TYR A 87 15.19 -0.15 11.21
C TYR A 87 15.61 1.28 11.57
N MET A 88 16.35 1.49 12.66
CA MET A 88 16.93 2.80 12.99
C MET A 88 18.42 2.87 12.67
N GLN A 89 18.86 4.01 12.16
CA GLN A 89 20.25 4.25 11.81
C GLN A 89 20.97 5.05 12.91
N ARG A 90 22.10 4.53 13.39
CA ARG A 90 22.94 5.23 14.37
C ARG A 90 23.77 6.34 13.67
N THR A 91 23.81 7.53 14.27
CA THR A 91 24.65 8.65 13.83
C THR A 91 26.05 8.58 14.40
N SER A 92 26.98 9.41 13.90
CA SER A 92 28.32 9.57 14.48
C SER A 92 28.29 10.02 15.94
N ASP A 93 27.27 10.80 16.30
CA ASP A 93 27.13 11.42 17.61
C ASP A 93 26.39 10.51 18.60
N GLY A 94 26.03 9.30 18.17
CA GLY A 94 25.47 8.24 19.01
C GLY A 94 23.95 8.14 19.02
N GLU A 95 23.23 9.13 18.47
CA GLU A 95 21.76 9.10 18.33
C GLU A 95 21.30 8.03 17.33
N TYR A 96 20.06 7.61 17.43
CA TYR A 96 19.39 6.74 16.46
C TYR A 96 18.31 7.52 15.71
N LEU A 97 18.29 7.39 14.39
CA LEU A 97 17.33 8.05 13.50
C LEU A 97 16.40 7.03 12.85
N LEU A 98 15.11 7.30 12.93
CA LEU A 98 14.09 6.70 12.07
C LEU A 98 13.70 7.72 11.00
N PHE A 99 14.02 7.44 9.74
CA PHE A 99 13.58 8.28 8.62
C PHE A 99 12.15 7.94 8.20
N LYS A 100 11.41 8.96 7.74
CA LYS A 100 10.02 8.80 7.28
C LYS A 100 9.83 7.68 6.24
N PRO A 101 10.66 7.59 5.17
CA PRO A 101 10.53 6.50 4.20
C PRO A 101 10.88 5.12 4.76
N MET A 102 11.65 5.03 5.86
CA MET A 102 11.92 3.75 6.53
C MET A 102 10.67 3.26 7.26
N LEU A 103 9.99 4.14 8.01
CA LEU A 103 8.76 3.78 8.70
C LEU A 103 7.71 3.26 7.72
N TRP A 104 7.51 3.93 6.59
CA TRP A 104 6.56 3.51 5.55
C TRP A 104 6.86 2.15 4.94
N GLN A 105 8.02 1.56 5.18
CA GLN A 105 8.35 0.23 4.70
C GLN A 105 8.15 -0.88 5.75
N LEU A 106 7.72 -0.52 6.97
CA LEU A 106 7.50 -1.43 8.09
C LEU A 106 6.06 -1.98 8.09
N GLY A 107 5.88 -3.22 7.61
CA GLY A 107 4.56 -3.81 7.39
C GLY A 107 3.63 -3.88 8.60
N GLU A 108 4.14 -3.81 9.82
CA GLU A 108 3.43 -4.03 11.09
C GLU A 108 2.23 -3.09 11.31
N LEU A 109 2.25 -1.89 10.71
CA LEU A 109 1.17 -0.93 10.85
C LEU A 109 0.03 -1.11 9.85
N TRP A 110 0.27 -1.84 8.76
CA TRP A 110 -0.64 -1.86 7.62
C TRP A 110 -1.04 -3.25 7.18
N LEU A 111 -0.13 -4.22 7.24
CA LEU A 111 -0.42 -5.60 6.85
C LEU A 111 -1.18 -6.31 7.96
N ALA A 112 -2.24 -7.02 7.59
CA ALA A 112 -2.96 -7.87 8.54
C ALA A 112 -2.15 -9.11 8.94
N GLN A 113 -1.25 -9.55 8.06
CA GLN A 113 -0.38 -10.71 8.23
C GLN A 113 1.07 -10.32 7.88
N PRO A 114 1.76 -9.54 8.73
CA PRO A 114 3.13 -9.12 8.44
C PRO A 114 4.06 -10.34 8.52
N GLU A 115 4.69 -10.70 7.40
CA GLU A 115 5.73 -11.73 7.38
C GLU A 115 7.04 -11.18 7.96
N SER A 116 7.63 -11.90 8.92
CA SER A 116 8.93 -11.50 9.50
C SER A 116 10.11 -11.72 8.56
N LYS A 117 9.94 -12.56 7.52
CA LYS A 117 10.98 -12.90 6.55
C LYS A 117 10.35 -13.15 5.17
N PRO A 118 10.99 -12.69 4.09
CA PRO A 118 10.50 -12.98 2.74
C PRO A 118 10.61 -14.48 2.43
N PHE A 119 9.66 -14.99 1.64
CA PHE A 119 9.70 -16.37 1.13
C PHE A 119 11.05 -16.68 0.44
N PRO A 120 11.71 -17.81 0.74
CA PRO A 120 13.05 -18.11 0.22
C PRO A 120 13.13 -18.07 -1.32
N HIS A 121 14.20 -17.50 -1.86
CA HIS A 121 14.44 -17.51 -3.30
C HIS A 121 14.88 -18.88 -3.79
N MET A 122 14.14 -19.41 -4.76
CA MET A 122 14.52 -20.59 -5.55
C MET A 122 14.01 -20.36 -6.97
N GLN A 123 14.83 -20.60 -7.98
CA GLN A 123 14.38 -20.51 -9.38
C GLN A 123 13.74 -21.83 -9.81
N VAL A 124 12.69 -21.72 -10.62
CA VAL A 124 12.00 -22.85 -11.25
C VAL A 124 11.87 -22.61 -12.75
N LEU A 125 11.64 -23.70 -13.49
CA LEU A 125 11.32 -23.66 -14.91
C LEU A 125 10.02 -24.42 -15.13
N ASP A 126 8.98 -23.72 -15.57
CA ASP A 126 7.68 -24.32 -15.92
C ASP A 126 7.11 -23.70 -17.21
N SER A 127 5.81 -23.85 -17.46
CA SER A 127 5.13 -23.31 -18.64
C SER A 127 5.18 -21.79 -18.78
N ALA A 128 5.35 -21.05 -17.68
CA ALA A 128 5.53 -19.60 -17.66
C ALA A 128 7.00 -19.18 -17.87
N GLY A 129 7.93 -20.14 -17.93
CA GLY A 129 9.34 -19.92 -18.20
C GLY A 129 10.21 -20.03 -16.95
N TYR A 130 11.36 -19.35 -16.96
CA TYR A 130 12.32 -19.37 -15.85
C TYR A 130 12.08 -18.20 -14.90
N HIS A 131 11.59 -18.47 -13.70
CA HIS A 131 11.22 -17.47 -12.71
C HIS A 131 11.35 -17.99 -11.26
N PRO A 132 11.32 -17.13 -10.24
CA PRO A 132 11.30 -17.59 -8.86
C PRO A 132 10.05 -18.40 -8.52
N LEU A 133 10.22 -19.41 -7.67
CA LEU A 133 9.13 -20.07 -6.96
C LEU A 133 8.39 -19.04 -6.11
N ARG A 134 7.06 -19.03 -6.20
CA ARG A 134 6.20 -18.07 -5.51
C ARG A 134 5.65 -18.66 -4.22
N ALA A 135 5.52 -17.82 -3.20
CA ALA A 135 4.68 -18.13 -2.05
C ALA A 135 3.23 -18.32 -2.51
N HIS A 136 2.45 -19.08 -1.75
CA HIS A 136 1.01 -19.15 -1.98
C HIS A 136 0.37 -17.77 -1.75
N PRO A 137 -0.62 -17.37 -2.56
CA PRO A 137 -1.38 -16.15 -2.32
C PRO A 137 -1.98 -16.17 -0.91
N LEU A 138 -1.98 -15.01 -0.26
CA LEU A 138 -2.58 -14.86 1.06
C LEU A 138 -4.11 -14.93 0.94
N THR A 139 -4.77 -15.31 2.04
CA THR A 139 -6.23 -15.34 2.15
C THR A 139 -6.70 -14.43 3.28
N GLY A 140 -7.98 -14.03 3.26
CA GLY A 140 -8.56 -13.13 4.26
C GLY A 140 -8.07 -11.69 4.13
N ASP A 141 -7.93 -11.00 5.26
CA ASP A 141 -7.49 -9.60 5.31
C ASP A 141 -6.00 -9.49 4.96
N LEU A 142 -5.67 -8.46 4.17
CA LEU A 142 -4.32 -8.24 3.64
C LEU A 142 -3.73 -6.94 4.16
N TYR A 143 -4.51 -5.86 4.12
CA TYR A 143 -4.02 -4.51 4.38
C TYR A 143 -5.12 -3.59 4.90
N HIS A 144 -4.76 -2.66 5.80
CA HIS A 144 -5.61 -1.56 6.23
C HIS A 144 -4.83 -0.25 6.34
N ARG A 145 -5.47 0.88 6.00
CA ARG A 145 -4.91 2.21 6.23
C ARG A 145 -6.03 3.23 6.46
N TYR A 146 -5.85 4.12 7.43
CA TYR A 146 -6.74 5.26 7.58
C TYR A 146 -6.31 6.37 6.63
N ILE A 147 -7.27 6.97 5.93
CA ILE A 147 -7.04 8.09 5.00
C ILE A 147 -7.60 9.37 5.64
N PRO A 148 -6.77 10.23 6.25
CA PRO A 148 -7.23 11.39 7.01
C PRO A 148 -8.11 12.35 6.20
N GLU A 149 -7.77 12.58 4.93
CA GLU A 149 -8.48 13.49 4.04
C GLU A 149 -9.90 13.01 3.72
N LEU A 150 -10.11 11.68 3.75
CA LEU A 150 -11.40 11.06 3.50
C LEU A 150 -12.15 10.70 4.79
N LYS A 151 -11.46 10.73 5.94
CA LYS A 151 -11.95 10.23 7.22
C LYS A 151 -12.51 8.81 7.14
N SER A 152 -11.86 7.97 6.33
CA SER A 152 -12.29 6.61 6.03
C SER A 152 -11.12 5.64 6.10
N TRP A 153 -11.42 4.41 6.47
CA TRP A 153 -10.51 3.29 6.36
C TRP A 153 -10.58 2.68 4.98
N ILE A 154 -9.43 2.47 4.35
CA ILE A 154 -9.33 1.53 3.24
C ILE A 154 -8.86 0.18 3.76
N LYS A 155 -9.51 -0.87 3.26
CA LYS A 155 -9.18 -2.26 3.57
C LYS A 155 -9.03 -3.05 2.27
N LEU A 156 -7.98 -3.84 2.17
CA LEU A 156 -7.76 -4.81 1.12
C LEU A 156 -7.88 -6.20 1.73
N ARG A 157 -8.65 -7.06 1.07
CA ARG A 157 -8.76 -8.47 1.42
C ARG A 157 -8.76 -9.31 0.17
N THR A 158 -8.42 -10.57 0.34
CA THR A 158 -8.57 -11.56 -0.72
C THR A 158 -10.05 -11.72 -1.07
N LEU A 159 -10.32 -11.91 -2.35
CA LEU A 159 -11.67 -12.20 -2.83
C LEU A 159 -12.18 -13.51 -2.22
N ASP A 160 -13.46 -13.51 -1.85
CA ASP A 160 -14.20 -14.69 -1.40
C ASP A 160 -15.33 -14.92 -2.41
N ILE A 161 -15.29 -16.04 -3.13
CA ILE A 161 -16.25 -16.31 -4.22
C ILE A 161 -17.68 -16.33 -3.70
N ASP A 162 -17.94 -16.97 -2.56
CA ASP A 162 -19.31 -17.12 -2.02
C ASP A 162 -19.89 -15.76 -1.64
N ARG A 163 -19.04 -14.84 -1.16
CA ARG A 163 -19.42 -13.48 -0.78
C ARG A 163 -19.48 -12.52 -1.97
N ASP A 164 -18.53 -12.61 -2.89
CA ASP A 164 -18.23 -11.54 -3.86
C ASP A 164 -18.67 -11.83 -5.28
N LEU A 165 -19.03 -13.08 -5.62
CA LEU A 165 -19.38 -13.46 -6.99
C LEU A 165 -20.48 -12.58 -7.58
N ALA A 166 -21.57 -12.34 -6.84
CA ALA A 166 -22.67 -11.50 -7.31
C ALA A 166 -22.24 -10.04 -7.51
N LEU A 167 -21.32 -9.55 -6.67
CA LEU A 167 -20.78 -8.20 -6.76
C LEU A 167 -19.88 -8.05 -7.98
N PHE A 168 -18.94 -8.97 -8.16
CA PHE A 168 -18.05 -9.03 -9.31
C PHE A 168 -18.84 -9.14 -10.61
N ASN A 169 -19.85 -10.02 -10.66
CA ASN A 169 -20.69 -10.19 -11.84
C ASN A 169 -21.45 -8.93 -12.21
N ARG A 170 -22.04 -8.23 -11.23
CA ARG A 170 -22.69 -6.95 -11.47
C ARG A 170 -21.71 -5.93 -12.03
N TRP A 171 -20.53 -5.82 -11.43
CA TRP A 171 -19.52 -4.88 -11.89
C TRP A 171 -19.02 -5.19 -13.29
N GLN A 172 -18.70 -6.44 -13.61
CA GLN A 172 -18.20 -6.82 -14.93
C GLN A 172 -19.22 -6.62 -16.06
N ASN A 173 -20.52 -6.71 -15.74
CA ASN A 173 -21.59 -6.49 -16.70
C ASN A 173 -21.99 -5.02 -16.88
N ASP A 174 -21.53 -4.11 -16.02
CA ASP A 174 -21.66 -2.67 -16.21
C ASP A 174 -20.97 -2.24 -17.52
N GLU A 175 -21.67 -1.47 -18.37
CA GLU A 175 -21.18 -1.16 -19.72
C GLU A 175 -19.84 -0.42 -19.72
N ARG A 176 -19.65 0.47 -18.74
CA ARG A 176 -18.42 1.23 -18.60
C ARG A 176 -17.27 0.32 -18.21
N VAL A 177 -17.50 -0.60 -17.28
CA VAL A 177 -16.48 -1.58 -16.89
C VAL A 177 -16.12 -2.47 -18.09
N ALA A 178 -17.14 -3.04 -18.72
CA ALA A 178 -16.99 -3.96 -19.83
C ALA A 178 -16.22 -3.37 -21.00
N ALA A 179 -16.33 -2.06 -21.24
CA ALA A 179 -15.57 -1.35 -22.26
C ALA A 179 -14.04 -1.44 -22.10
N PHE A 180 -13.54 -1.78 -20.91
CA PHE A 180 -12.11 -1.93 -20.64
C PHE A 180 -11.69 -3.33 -20.21
N TRP A 181 -12.57 -4.06 -19.52
CA TRP A 181 -12.28 -5.40 -18.99
C TRP A 181 -12.70 -6.53 -19.92
N GLU A 182 -13.69 -6.31 -20.78
CA GLU A 182 -14.18 -7.31 -21.75
C GLU A 182 -14.57 -8.67 -21.10
N GLN A 183 -14.95 -8.66 -19.82
CA GLN A 183 -15.35 -9.85 -19.04
C GLN A 183 -16.87 -9.89 -18.77
N LYS A 184 -17.73 -9.46 -19.70
CA LYS A 184 -19.18 -9.68 -19.53
C LYS A 184 -19.47 -11.18 -19.51
N GLY A 185 -20.46 -11.59 -18.72
CA GLY A 185 -20.75 -13.01 -18.56
C GLY A 185 -21.81 -13.31 -17.51
N THR A 186 -22.18 -14.58 -17.46
CA THR A 186 -23.08 -15.16 -16.47
C THR A 186 -22.37 -15.34 -15.12
N LEU A 187 -23.15 -15.64 -14.06
CA LEU A 187 -22.60 -15.92 -12.74
C LEU A 187 -21.70 -17.17 -12.75
N ASP A 188 -22.06 -18.21 -13.52
CA ASP A 188 -21.28 -19.44 -13.58
C ASP A 188 -19.94 -19.23 -14.30
N GLU A 189 -19.93 -18.51 -15.43
CA GLU A 189 -18.69 -18.14 -16.14
C GLU A 189 -17.76 -17.31 -15.25
N HIS A 190 -18.31 -16.39 -14.45
CA HIS A 190 -17.52 -15.60 -13.50
C HIS A 190 -17.05 -16.39 -12.29
N ARG A 191 -17.80 -17.40 -11.83
CA ARG A 191 -17.34 -18.31 -10.79
C ARG A 191 -16.12 -19.08 -11.28
N ASP A 192 -16.19 -19.64 -12.49
CA ASP A 192 -15.09 -20.39 -13.08
C ASP A 192 -13.86 -19.50 -13.29
N TYR A 193 -14.06 -18.27 -13.77
CA TYR A 193 -13.01 -17.26 -13.89
C TYR A 193 -12.32 -16.98 -12.55
N LEU A 194 -13.10 -16.63 -11.52
CA LEU A 194 -12.55 -16.29 -10.20
C LEU A 194 -11.86 -17.49 -9.55
N GLN A 195 -12.39 -18.70 -9.73
CA GLN A 195 -11.76 -19.92 -9.23
C GLN A 195 -10.41 -20.18 -9.90
N ALA A 196 -10.32 -19.98 -11.23
CA ALA A 196 -9.05 -20.09 -11.95
C ALA A 196 -8.04 -19.04 -11.45
N GLN A 197 -8.47 -17.80 -11.25
CA GLN A 197 -7.63 -16.72 -10.76
C GLN A 197 -7.10 -16.98 -9.33
N LEU A 198 -7.93 -17.51 -8.43
CA LEU A 198 -7.52 -17.86 -7.07
C LEU A 198 -6.60 -19.10 -7.00
N ASN A 199 -6.70 -20.01 -7.98
CA ASN A 199 -5.86 -21.21 -8.05
C ASN A 199 -4.49 -20.94 -8.68
N ASP A 200 -4.33 -19.82 -9.39
CA ASP A 200 -3.07 -19.45 -10.03
C ASP A 200 -2.15 -18.74 -9.01
N PRO A 201 -1.04 -19.37 -8.60
CA PRO A 201 -0.14 -18.83 -7.58
C PRO A 201 0.51 -17.52 -8.01
N LYS A 202 0.45 -17.16 -9.31
CA LYS A 202 1.01 -15.90 -9.76
C LYS A 202 0.20 -14.69 -9.27
N ASN A 203 -1.09 -14.90 -8.99
CA ASN A 203 -2.08 -13.86 -8.75
C ASN A 203 -2.44 -13.71 -7.26
N GLN A 204 -2.66 -12.47 -6.84
CA GLN A 204 -3.36 -12.12 -5.61
C GLN A 204 -4.62 -11.35 -6.02
N ILE A 205 -5.77 -11.93 -5.76
CA ILE A 205 -7.08 -11.39 -6.17
C ILE A 205 -7.72 -10.67 -4.99
N ILE A 206 -8.02 -9.39 -5.16
CA ILE A 206 -8.29 -8.47 -4.05
C ILE A 206 -9.63 -7.77 -4.24
N ILE A 207 -10.41 -7.71 -3.16
CA ILE A 207 -11.51 -6.75 -3.01
C ILE A 207 -11.05 -5.62 -2.10
N ALA A 208 -11.21 -4.39 -2.59
CA ALA A 208 -10.97 -3.19 -1.81
C ALA A 208 -12.28 -2.59 -1.30
N SER A 209 -12.23 -2.13 -0.06
CA SER A 209 -13.39 -1.54 0.63
C SER A 209 -13.01 -0.20 1.27
N PHE A 210 -13.96 0.73 1.29
CA PHE A 210 -13.91 1.90 2.18
C PHE A 210 -14.91 1.69 3.31
N ASP A 211 -14.47 1.74 4.57
CA ASP A 211 -15.31 1.51 5.76
C ASP A 211 -16.19 0.25 5.60
N GLU A 212 -15.56 -0.88 5.26
CA GLU A 212 -16.19 -2.19 4.97
C GLU A 212 -17.15 -2.24 3.77
N GLN A 213 -17.31 -1.15 3.02
CA GLN A 213 -18.11 -1.13 1.78
C GLN A 213 -17.23 -1.45 0.56
N PRO A 214 -17.40 -2.64 -0.08
CA PRO A 214 -16.58 -3.02 -1.22
C PRO A 214 -16.89 -2.12 -2.42
N PHE A 215 -15.85 -1.70 -3.14
CA PHE A 215 -15.98 -0.77 -4.27
C PHE A 215 -15.15 -1.12 -5.50
N ALA A 216 -14.11 -1.93 -5.32
CA ALA A 216 -13.16 -2.25 -6.37
C ALA A 216 -12.63 -3.69 -6.28
N TYR A 217 -12.22 -4.20 -7.44
CA TYR A 217 -11.59 -5.48 -7.67
C TYR A 217 -10.21 -5.24 -8.28
N PHE A 218 -9.17 -5.87 -7.72
CA PHE A 218 -7.80 -5.76 -8.20
C PHE A 218 -7.19 -7.14 -8.43
N GLU A 219 -6.38 -7.24 -9.48
CA GLU A 219 -5.52 -8.37 -9.76
C GLU A 219 -4.08 -7.89 -9.62
N VAL A 220 -3.35 -8.46 -8.67
CA VAL A 220 -1.91 -8.23 -8.51
C VAL A 220 -1.18 -9.50 -8.92
N TYR A 221 -0.29 -9.43 -9.89
CA TYR A 221 0.36 -10.61 -10.45
C TYR A 221 1.89 -10.47 -10.54
N TRP A 222 2.61 -11.59 -10.61
CA TRP A 222 4.04 -11.55 -10.94
C TRP A 222 4.21 -11.32 -12.44
N THR A 223 4.85 -10.23 -12.82
CA THR A 223 4.89 -9.84 -14.24
C THR A 223 5.70 -10.80 -15.08
N LYS A 224 6.73 -11.43 -14.48
CA LYS A 224 7.64 -12.36 -15.17
C LYS A 224 6.93 -13.63 -15.64
N GLU A 225 5.82 -13.99 -15.01
CA GLU A 225 4.95 -15.12 -15.36
C GLU A 225 3.74 -14.70 -16.21
N ASP A 226 3.64 -13.41 -16.55
CA ASP A 226 2.48 -12.86 -17.23
C ASP A 226 2.79 -12.47 -18.69
N ARG A 227 1.74 -12.32 -19.50
CA ARG A 227 1.82 -11.93 -20.91
C ARG A 227 2.55 -10.61 -21.16
N ILE A 228 2.71 -9.76 -20.14
CA ILE A 228 3.49 -8.53 -20.26
C ILE A 228 5.01 -8.76 -20.24
N ALA A 229 5.50 -9.88 -19.69
CA ALA A 229 6.93 -10.15 -19.54
C ALA A 229 7.75 -9.92 -20.82
N PRO A 230 7.31 -10.34 -22.02
CA PRO A 230 8.11 -10.18 -23.25
C PRO A 230 8.25 -8.72 -23.72
N TYR A 231 7.43 -7.81 -23.19
CA TYR A 231 7.38 -6.42 -23.66
C TYR A 231 8.34 -5.49 -22.93
N TYR A 232 9.05 -5.97 -21.89
CA TYR A 232 10.09 -5.22 -21.19
C TYR A 232 11.04 -6.15 -20.44
N THR A 233 12.11 -5.63 -19.84
CA THR A 233 13.01 -6.45 -19.01
C THR A 233 12.37 -6.69 -17.63
N ALA A 234 11.48 -7.68 -17.58
CA ALA A 234 10.77 -8.07 -16.36
C ALA A 234 11.74 -8.57 -15.29
N GLY A 235 11.64 -7.99 -14.11
CA GLY A 235 12.42 -8.37 -12.94
C GLY A 235 11.80 -9.59 -12.26
N ASP A 236 12.61 -10.31 -11.50
CA ASP A 236 12.18 -11.51 -10.79
C ASP A 236 11.01 -11.27 -9.83
N TYR A 237 10.88 -10.07 -9.27
CA TYR A 237 9.88 -9.71 -8.28
C TYR A 237 9.04 -8.48 -8.68
N ASP A 238 9.04 -8.14 -9.96
CA ASP A 238 8.14 -7.11 -10.46
C ASP A 238 6.69 -7.57 -10.31
N ARG A 239 5.82 -6.65 -9.87
CA ARG A 239 4.38 -6.91 -9.70
C ARG A 239 3.58 -6.07 -10.67
N GLY A 240 2.60 -6.68 -11.33
CA GLY A 240 1.66 -5.99 -12.20
C GLY A 240 0.33 -5.75 -11.51
N ILE A 241 -0.42 -4.73 -11.96
CA ILE A 241 -1.75 -4.42 -11.44
C ILE A 241 -2.78 -4.25 -12.56
N HIS A 242 -3.87 -5.00 -12.48
CA HIS A 242 -5.14 -4.69 -13.17
C HIS A 242 -6.18 -4.26 -12.15
N MET A 243 -6.96 -3.24 -12.49
CA MET A 243 -7.82 -2.57 -11.52
C MET A 243 -9.19 -2.22 -12.10
N LEU A 244 -10.20 -2.46 -11.29
CA LEU A 244 -11.59 -2.21 -11.59
C LEU A 244 -12.23 -1.47 -10.42
N VAL A 245 -12.84 -0.31 -10.70
CA VAL A 245 -13.74 0.36 -9.75
C VAL A 245 -15.17 0.14 -10.22
N GLY A 246 -15.89 -0.70 -9.48
CA GLY A 246 -17.28 -1.05 -9.78
C GLY A 246 -18.25 0.03 -9.32
N GLU A 247 -18.04 0.58 -8.12
CA GLU A 247 -18.98 1.52 -7.49
C GLU A 247 -18.70 2.99 -7.85
N ASP A 248 -19.69 3.68 -8.41
CA ASP A 248 -19.51 5.04 -8.93
C ASP A 248 -19.16 6.08 -7.87
N LYS A 249 -19.72 5.94 -6.66
CA LYS A 249 -19.44 6.83 -5.52
C LYS A 249 -17.96 6.85 -5.11
N HIS A 250 -17.12 5.94 -5.64
CA HIS A 250 -15.69 5.86 -5.34
C HIS A 250 -14.75 6.29 -6.49
N ARG A 251 -15.25 6.91 -7.57
CA ARG A 251 -14.48 7.21 -8.80
C ARG A 251 -13.87 8.61 -8.93
N GLY A 252 -13.85 9.41 -7.85
CA GLY A 252 -13.27 10.78 -7.84
C GLY A 252 -11.74 10.80 -7.69
N PRO A 253 -11.04 11.86 -8.15
CA PRO A 253 -9.58 11.94 -8.13
C PRO A 253 -8.98 11.76 -6.73
N HIS A 254 -9.60 12.34 -5.70
CA HIS A 254 -9.16 12.19 -4.31
C HIS A 254 -9.26 10.73 -3.82
N LYS A 255 -10.32 10.01 -4.22
CA LYS A 255 -10.48 8.59 -3.87
C LYS A 255 -9.52 7.70 -4.67
N VAL A 256 -9.30 8.00 -5.95
CA VAL A 256 -8.30 7.31 -6.78
C VAL A 256 -6.91 7.44 -6.20
N SER A 257 -6.50 8.65 -5.83
CA SER A 257 -5.22 8.87 -5.16
C SER A 257 -5.12 8.03 -3.87
N ALA A 258 -6.19 8.00 -3.06
CA ALA A 258 -6.20 7.25 -1.80
C ALA A 258 -6.11 5.73 -2.00
N TRP A 259 -6.91 5.14 -2.89
CA TRP A 259 -6.91 3.69 -3.05
C TRP A 259 -5.73 3.19 -3.87
N LEU A 260 -5.28 3.93 -4.90
CA LEU A 260 -4.16 3.51 -5.74
C LEU A 260 -2.86 3.55 -4.96
N SER A 261 -2.60 4.62 -4.19
CA SER A 261 -1.43 4.66 -3.30
C SER A 261 -1.48 3.55 -2.24
N SER A 262 -2.65 3.19 -1.71
CA SER A 262 -2.79 2.08 -0.75
C SER A 262 -2.50 0.73 -1.38
N LEU A 263 -2.95 0.50 -2.61
CA LEU A 263 -2.67 -0.72 -3.36
C LEU A 263 -1.17 -0.85 -3.64
N CYS A 264 -0.54 0.21 -4.16
CA CYS A 264 0.90 0.24 -4.38
C CYS A 264 1.69 0.00 -3.09
N HIS A 265 1.25 0.63 -1.99
CA HIS A 265 1.86 0.44 -0.68
C HIS A 265 1.80 -1.02 -0.24
N TYR A 266 0.61 -1.61 -0.27
CA TYR A 266 0.43 -3.03 0.03
C TYR A 266 1.35 -3.91 -0.82
N ILE A 267 1.44 -3.67 -2.13
CA ILE A 267 2.28 -4.47 -3.02
C ILE A 267 3.75 -4.41 -2.61
N TYR A 268 4.29 -3.22 -2.34
CA TYR A 268 5.67 -3.06 -1.90
C TYR A 268 5.94 -3.65 -0.51
N LEU A 269 4.94 -3.68 0.37
CA LEU A 269 5.06 -4.31 1.69
C LEU A 269 4.90 -5.83 1.64
N SER A 270 4.09 -6.35 0.71
CA SER A 270 3.78 -7.78 0.60
C SER A 270 4.99 -8.62 0.20
N ASP A 271 5.93 -8.05 -0.56
CA ASP A 271 7.25 -8.63 -0.77
C ASP A 271 8.30 -7.50 -0.87
N PRO A 272 9.25 -7.41 0.08
CA PRO A 272 10.25 -6.34 0.09
C PRO A 272 11.21 -6.37 -1.10
N ARG A 273 11.28 -7.50 -1.84
CA ARG A 273 12.10 -7.64 -3.06
C ARG A 273 11.44 -7.00 -4.28
N THR A 274 10.15 -6.66 -4.21
CA THR A 274 9.48 -5.93 -5.28
C THR A 274 10.02 -4.51 -5.37
N LEU A 275 10.73 -4.23 -6.47
CA LEU A 275 11.29 -2.91 -6.76
C LEU A 275 10.45 -2.10 -7.75
N ARG A 276 9.58 -2.76 -8.51
CA ARG A 276 8.76 -2.11 -9.54
C ARG A 276 7.34 -2.63 -9.55
N ILE A 277 6.40 -1.69 -9.72
CA ILE A 277 5.00 -1.98 -10.03
C ILE A 277 4.74 -1.59 -11.47
N VAL A 278 4.03 -2.45 -12.20
CA VAL A 278 3.75 -2.31 -13.63
C VAL A 278 2.25 -2.19 -13.86
N SER A 279 1.86 -1.33 -14.80
CA SER A 279 0.49 -1.30 -15.32
C SER A 279 0.51 -1.04 -16.82
N GLU A 280 -0.46 -1.61 -17.53
CA GLU A 280 -0.57 -1.54 -18.99
C GLU A 280 -1.97 -1.08 -19.46
N PRO A 281 -2.42 0.11 -19.05
CA PRO A 281 -3.68 0.65 -19.56
C PRO A 281 -3.63 0.80 -21.08
N ARG A 282 -4.81 0.88 -21.71
CA ARG A 282 -4.88 1.26 -23.12
C ARG A 282 -4.19 2.62 -23.32
N ALA A 283 -3.43 2.75 -24.40
CA ALA A 283 -2.67 3.97 -24.70
C ALA A 283 -3.57 5.19 -24.94
N ASP A 284 -4.85 4.97 -25.30
CA ASP A 284 -5.89 5.98 -25.49
C ASP A 284 -6.65 6.33 -24.19
N ASN A 285 -6.35 5.68 -23.06
CA ASN A 285 -6.97 5.98 -21.76
C ASN A 285 -6.15 7.02 -20.99
N GLU A 286 -6.14 8.25 -21.49
CA GLU A 286 -5.41 9.39 -20.89
C GLU A 286 -5.76 9.61 -19.43
N LYS A 287 -7.03 9.40 -19.05
CA LYS A 287 -7.49 9.57 -17.67
C LYS A 287 -6.77 8.61 -16.71
N MET A 288 -6.68 7.33 -17.06
CA MET A 288 -5.96 6.35 -16.25
C MET A 288 -4.46 6.63 -16.23
N ILE A 289 -3.87 6.99 -17.38
CA ILE A 289 -2.45 7.35 -17.47
C ILE A 289 -2.13 8.53 -16.54
N ASN A 290 -2.98 9.57 -16.53
CA ASN A 290 -2.83 10.72 -15.65
C ASN A 290 -2.93 10.34 -14.17
N TYR A 291 -3.85 9.46 -13.79
CA TYR A 291 -3.93 8.96 -12.41
C TYR A 291 -2.68 8.19 -12.01
N LEU A 292 -2.16 7.32 -12.88
CA LEU A 292 -0.92 6.59 -12.64
C LEU A 292 0.26 7.57 -12.48
N GLN A 293 0.38 8.59 -13.34
CA GLN A 293 1.43 9.60 -13.23
C GLN A 293 1.35 10.44 -11.95
N GLN A 294 0.13 10.77 -11.49
CA GLN A 294 -0.08 11.42 -10.18
C GLN A 294 0.37 10.54 -9.02
N GLN A 295 0.42 9.21 -9.22
CA GLN A 295 1.00 8.25 -8.28
C GLN A 295 2.44 7.87 -8.69
N HIS A 296 3.16 8.73 -9.40
CA HIS A 296 4.58 8.55 -9.74
C HIS A 296 4.91 7.34 -10.63
N PHE A 297 3.93 6.82 -11.36
CA PHE A 297 4.24 5.96 -12.50
C PHE A 297 4.78 6.79 -13.65
N SER A 298 5.70 6.20 -14.40
CA SER A 298 6.33 6.77 -15.57
C SER A 298 5.94 5.96 -16.81
N LYS A 299 5.48 6.65 -17.86
CA LYS A 299 5.19 6.02 -19.16
C LYS A 299 6.51 5.73 -19.88
N GLN A 300 6.85 4.46 -20.01
CA GLN A 300 8.12 4.04 -20.60
C GLN A 300 8.06 4.00 -22.13
N LYS A 301 7.01 3.37 -22.64
CA LYS A 301 6.75 3.22 -24.08
C LYS A 301 5.32 2.76 -24.30
N GLU A 302 4.92 2.73 -25.56
CA GLU A 302 3.72 2.01 -25.98
C GLU A 302 4.10 0.73 -26.73
N PHE A 303 3.22 -0.24 -26.70
CA PHE A 303 3.39 -1.50 -27.42
C PHE A 303 2.03 -2.09 -27.81
N LEU A 304 2.05 -3.12 -28.66
CA LEU A 304 0.83 -3.77 -29.14
C LEU A 304 0.67 -5.14 -28.48
N PHE A 305 -0.45 -5.31 -27.79
CA PHE A 305 -1.06 -6.62 -27.62
C PHE A 305 -1.97 -6.94 -28.82
N SER A 306 -2.36 -8.20 -28.95
CA SER A 306 -3.30 -8.66 -29.98
C SER A 306 -4.64 -7.91 -29.97
N HIS A 307 -5.07 -7.42 -28.80
CA HIS A 307 -6.39 -6.82 -28.57
C HIS A 307 -6.33 -5.31 -28.21
N LYS A 308 -5.14 -4.75 -27.95
CA LYS A 308 -5.00 -3.32 -27.60
C LYS A 308 -3.60 -2.76 -27.87
N ARG A 309 -3.53 -1.45 -28.14
CA ARG A 309 -2.30 -0.65 -27.95
C ARG A 309 -2.21 -0.26 -26.49
N ALA A 310 -1.19 -0.73 -25.79
CA ALA A 310 -0.98 -0.52 -24.37
C ALA A 310 0.12 0.52 -24.10
N ALA A 311 0.01 1.26 -23.01
CA ALA A 311 1.07 2.11 -22.48
C ALA A 311 1.74 1.40 -21.30
N LEU A 312 3.04 1.11 -21.40
CA LEU A 312 3.82 0.51 -20.30
C LEU A 312 4.09 1.59 -19.23
N MET A 313 3.48 1.44 -18.07
CA MET A 313 3.64 2.34 -16.93
C MET A 313 4.45 1.63 -15.83
N LEU A 314 5.53 2.26 -15.35
CA LEU A 314 6.37 1.74 -14.26
C LEU A 314 6.43 2.70 -13.09
N GLN A 315 6.20 2.20 -11.88
CA GLN A 315 6.50 2.88 -10.62
C GLN A 315 7.67 2.18 -9.93
N PHE A 316 8.62 2.97 -9.42
CA PHE A 316 9.79 2.48 -8.71
C PHE A 316 9.62 2.66 -7.21
N ARG A 317 10.05 1.65 -6.44
CA ARG A 317 9.95 1.60 -4.97
C ARG A 317 10.51 2.88 -4.32
N ASP A 318 11.72 3.27 -4.70
CA ASP A 318 12.40 4.43 -4.10
C ASP A 318 11.63 5.73 -4.34
N SER A 319 11.19 5.96 -5.58
CA SER A 319 10.40 7.13 -5.95
C SER A 319 9.05 7.17 -5.24
N PHE A 320 8.45 5.99 -4.99
CA PHE A 320 7.19 5.86 -4.26
C PHE A 320 7.36 6.25 -2.79
N PHE A 321 8.27 5.60 -2.05
CA PHE A 321 8.42 5.84 -0.60
C PHE A 321 8.97 7.22 -0.26
N THR A 322 9.71 7.85 -1.16
CA THR A 322 10.16 9.24 -0.99
C THR A 322 8.99 10.24 -1.00
N GLN A 323 7.91 9.92 -1.72
CA GLN A 323 6.76 10.82 -1.92
C GLN A 323 5.48 10.36 -1.20
N PHE A 324 5.51 9.16 -0.62
CA PHE A 324 4.36 8.56 0.07
C PHE A 324 3.97 9.36 1.32
N LYS A 325 2.66 9.55 1.47
CA LYS A 325 2.05 10.36 2.52
C LYS A 325 1.11 9.53 3.37
#